data_AF-A0A813M0H3-F1
#
_entry.id   AF-A0A813M0H3-F1
#
_cell.length_a   1.000
_cell.length_b   1.000
_cell.length_c   1.000
_cell.angle_alpha   90.00
_cell.angle_beta   90.00
_cell.angle_gamma   90.00
#
_symmetry.space_group_name_H-M   'P 1'
#
loop_
_entity.id
_entity.type
_entity.pdbx_description
1 polymer ?
#
loop_
_entity_poly.entity_id
_entity_poly.type
_entity_poly.pdbx_seq_one_letter_code
_entity_poly.pdbx_strand_id
1 'polypeptide(L)'
;MNEVWNTYASSCLLTCLSKNSQLENVSLDEENVLNCLKQIDYHGCFLTVTRSASKTQIGLSGIVLQDKRNVFFILCRDNSIKIIPKFGNLFEFEILGCKFTLVGSNMCYRPEMRTTKHAKIKTKKNIK
;
A
#
# COMPACT_ATOMS: atom_id res chain seq x y z
N MET A 1 4.05 7.97 -15.52
CA MET A 1 3.14 7.20 -14.64
C MET A 1 3.51 7.33 -13.17
N ASN A 2 4.79 7.14 -12.78
CA ASN A 2 5.21 7.29 -11.39
C ASN A 2 5.11 8.73 -10.85
N GLU A 3 5.55 9.74 -11.61
CA GLU A 3 5.44 11.15 -11.18
C GLU A 3 4.00 11.57 -10.88
N VAL A 4 3.07 11.22 -11.78
CA VAL A 4 1.63 11.47 -11.60
C VAL A 4 1.11 10.79 -10.32
N TRP A 5 1.53 9.54 -10.07
CA TRP A 5 1.18 8.84 -8.85
C TRP A 5 1.76 9.53 -7.61
N ASN A 6 3.00 10.01 -7.65
CA ASN A 6 3.61 10.74 -6.54
C ASN A 6 2.84 12.03 -6.21
N THR A 7 2.44 12.81 -7.23
CA THR A 7 1.63 14.01 -7.04
C THR A 7 0.28 13.66 -6.39
N TYR A 8 -0.41 12.65 -6.91
CA TYR A 8 -1.68 12.15 -6.37
C TYR A 8 -1.54 11.70 -4.92
N ALA A 9 -0.60 10.80 -4.64
CA ALA A 9 -0.44 10.18 -3.32
C ALA A 9 0.01 11.21 -2.28
N SER A 10 0.87 12.16 -2.67
CA SER A 10 1.25 13.31 -1.84
C SER A 10 0.04 14.16 -1.48
N SER A 11 -0.82 14.50 -2.45
CA SER A 11 -2.04 15.27 -2.21
C SER A 11 -2.99 14.55 -1.26
N CYS A 12 -3.16 13.23 -1.41
CA CYS A 12 -3.97 12.42 -0.49
C CYS A 12 -3.42 12.46 0.93
N LEU A 13 -2.11 12.21 1.09
CA LEU A 13 -1.46 12.19 2.39
C LEU A 13 -1.53 13.56 3.08
N LEU A 14 -1.26 14.65 2.37
CA LEU A 14 -1.36 16.00 2.91
C LEU A 14 -2.78 16.35 3.34
N THR A 15 -3.79 15.91 2.61
CA THR A 15 -5.22 16.09 2.97
C THR A 15 -5.58 15.31 4.23
N CYS A 16 -4.99 14.13 4.43
CA CYS A 16 -5.15 13.35 5.66
C CYS A 16 -4.48 14.03 6.86
N LEU A 17 -3.36 14.73 6.65
CA LEU A 17 -2.65 15.47 7.70
C LEU A 17 -3.31 16.82 8.05
N SER A 18 -3.85 17.55 7.07
CA SER A 18 -4.39 18.90 7.27
C SER A 18 -5.74 18.96 8.01
N LYS A 19 -6.49 17.85 8.05
CA LYS A 19 -7.76 17.76 8.80
C LYS A 19 -7.58 17.92 10.33
N ASN A 20 -6.35 17.86 10.83
CA ASN A 20 -6.03 17.86 12.26
C ASN A 20 -5.36 19.16 12.75
N SER A 21 -5.42 20.27 12.00
CA SER A 21 -4.82 21.53 12.43
C SER A 21 -5.64 22.25 13.51
N GLN A 22 -5.47 21.82 14.75
CA GLN A 22 -5.42 22.70 15.92
C GLN A 22 -4.04 22.52 16.58
N LEU A 23 -3.20 23.53 16.36
CA LEU A 23 -1.98 24.00 17.02
C LEU A 23 -1.07 23.02 17.82
N GLU A 24 0.22 23.11 17.44
CA GLU A 24 1.39 23.00 18.33
C GLU A 24 1.56 21.67 19.08
N ASN A 25 1.79 20.60 18.30
CA ASN A 25 2.71 19.47 18.56
C ASN A 25 2.35 18.40 17.52
N VAL A 26 3.00 18.43 16.35
CA VAL A 26 2.69 17.50 15.25
C VAL A 26 3.24 16.11 15.59
N SER A 27 2.60 15.40 16.51
CA SER A 27 2.65 13.95 16.47
C SER A 27 1.93 13.55 15.17
N LEU A 28 2.69 13.00 14.23
CA LEU A 28 2.11 12.32 13.08
C LEU A 28 1.17 11.26 13.64
N ASP A 29 -0.14 11.46 13.49
CA ASP A 29 -1.11 10.46 13.88
C ASP A 29 -0.96 9.28 12.92
N GLU A 30 -0.11 8.33 13.33
CA GLU A 30 0.28 7.17 12.55
C GLU A 30 -0.94 6.38 12.08
N GLU A 31 -2.00 6.32 12.87
CA GLU A 31 -3.23 5.62 12.52
C GLU A 31 -3.93 6.29 11.32
N ASN A 32 -4.02 7.62 11.33
CA ASN A 32 -4.62 8.38 10.24
C ASN A 32 -3.81 8.23 8.94
N VAL A 33 -2.48 8.29 9.02
CA VAL A 33 -1.60 8.06 7.88
C VAL A 33 -1.79 6.64 7.33
N LEU A 34 -1.78 5.63 8.20
CA LEU A 34 -1.99 4.23 7.80
C LEU A 34 -3.36 4.02 7.15
N ASN A 35 -4.42 4.63 7.69
CA ASN A 35 -5.76 4.55 7.11
C ASN A 35 -5.84 5.24 5.75
N CYS A 36 -5.14 6.36 5.57
CA CYS A 36 -5.01 7.04 4.29
C CYS A 36 -4.33 6.12 3.26
N LEU A 37 -3.16 5.57 3.59
CA LEU A 37 -2.37 4.70 2.71
C LEU A 37 -3.11 3.41 2.33
N LYS A 38 -3.92 2.84 3.23
CA LYS A 38 -4.75 1.66 2.88
C LYS A 38 -5.75 1.96 1.77
N GLN A 39 -6.21 3.20 1.62
CA GLN A 39 -7.32 3.57 0.73
C GLN A 39 -6.87 4.11 -0.64
N ILE A 40 -5.63 4.56 -0.78
CA ILE A 40 -5.15 5.11 -2.05
C ILE A 40 -5.00 4.04 -3.15
N ASP A 41 -5.08 4.47 -4.40
CA ASP A 41 -4.70 3.63 -5.53
C ASP A 41 -3.18 3.48 -5.58
N TYR A 42 -2.69 2.28 -5.87
CA TYR A 42 -1.28 1.97 -6.02
C TYR A 42 -0.86 1.81 -7.48
N HIS A 43 -1.76 1.91 -8.45
CA HIS A 43 -1.41 1.92 -9.87
C HIS A 43 -0.48 3.10 -10.20
N GLY A 44 0.71 2.80 -10.70
CA GLY A 44 1.77 3.79 -10.95
C GLY A 44 2.77 3.96 -9.79
N CYS A 45 2.52 3.34 -8.63
CA CYS A 45 3.45 3.33 -7.51
C CYS A 45 4.72 2.54 -7.86
N PHE A 46 5.89 3.07 -7.50
CA PHE A 46 7.13 2.30 -7.52
C PHE A 46 7.25 1.52 -6.21
N LEU A 47 7.15 0.19 -6.27
CA LEU A 47 7.24 -0.70 -5.11
C LEU A 47 8.51 -1.54 -5.17
N THR A 48 9.05 -1.84 -4.00
CA THR A 48 10.13 -2.82 -3.81
C THR A 48 9.71 -3.88 -2.80
N VAL A 49 9.91 -5.16 -3.11
CA VAL A 49 9.69 -6.26 -2.16
C VAL A 49 10.86 -6.31 -1.18
N THR A 50 10.66 -5.92 0.07
CA THR A 50 11.72 -5.89 1.10
C THR A 50 11.77 -7.17 1.93
N ARG A 51 10.62 -7.84 2.11
CA ARG A 51 10.53 -9.17 2.72
C ARG A 51 9.52 -10.03 1.98
N SER A 52 9.83 -11.32 1.89
CA SER A 52 8.97 -12.30 1.23
C SER A 52 9.13 -13.67 1.89
N ALA A 53 8.08 -14.48 1.87
CA ALA A 53 8.18 -15.92 2.11
C ALA A 53 9.07 -16.62 1.06
N SER A 54 9.17 -16.08 -0.16
CA SER A 54 10.02 -16.61 -1.23
C SER A 54 11.24 -15.72 -1.44
N LYS A 55 12.45 -16.27 -1.22
CA LYS A 55 13.71 -15.52 -1.36
C LYS A 55 13.91 -14.92 -2.75
N THR A 56 13.39 -15.56 -3.79
CA THR A 56 13.50 -15.09 -5.19
C THR A 56 12.74 -13.79 -5.46
N GLN A 57 11.77 -13.45 -4.62
CA GLN A 57 10.98 -12.23 -4.77
C GLN A 57 11.60 -11.02 -4.06
N ILE A 58 12.49 -11.25 -3.08
CA ILE A 58 13.13 -10.18 -2.32
C ILE A 58 14.01 -9.33 -3.26
N GLY A 59 13.88 -8.01 -3.17
CA GLY A 59 14.60 -7.05 -4.01
C GLY A 59 13.96 -6.78 -5.37
N LEU A 60 12.92 -7.54 -5.77
CA LEU A 60 12.14 -7.19 -6.95
C LEU A 60 11.52 -5.80 -6.76
N SER A 61 11.76 -4.94 -7.74
CA SER A 61 11.27 -3.57 -7.74
C SER A 61 10.75 -3.16 -9.11
N GLY A 62 9.82 -2.21 -9.12
CA GLY A 62 9.22 -1.74 -10.36
C GLY A 62 7.93 -0.96 -10.15
N ILE A 63 7.31 -0.58 -11.26
CA ILE A 63 6.07 0.20 -11.26
C ILE A 63 4.87 -0.75 -11.26
N VAL A 64 3.91 -0.53 -10.37
CA VAL A 64 2.64 -1.26 -10.35
C VAL A 64 1.80 -0.90 -11.58
N LEU A 65 1.54 -1.87 -12.44
CA LEU A 65 0.63 -1.76 -13.58
C LEU A 65 -0.80 -2.17 -13.25
N GLN A 66 -0.98 -3.03 -12.26
CA GLN A 66 -2.31 -3.43 -11.84
C GLN A 66 -2.34 -3.85 -10.38
N ASP A 67 -3.28 -3.29 -9.65
CA ASP A 67 -3.64 -3.72 -8.31
C ASP A 67 -4.88 -4.62 -8.37
N LYS A 68 -4.70 -5.92 -8.08
CA LYS A 68 -5.82 -6.86 -7.91
C LYS A 68 -5.92 -7.30 -6.46
N ARG A 69 -7.05 -7.92 -6.11
CA ARG A 69 -7.33 -8.41 -4.75
C ARG A 69 -6.12 -9.03 -4.06
N ASN A 70 -5.44 -10.00 -4.67
CA ASN A 70 -4.36 -10.77 -4.00
C ASN A 70 -2.97 -10.54 -4.58
N VAL A 71 -2.82 -9.77 -5.66
CA VAL A 71 -1.56 -9.67 -6.42
C VAL A 71 -1.33 -8.25 -6.92
N PHE A 72 -0.06 -7.88 -7.06
CA PHE A 72 0.38 -6.75 -7.85
C PHE A 72 1.01 -7.24 -9.16
N PHE A 73 0.66 -6.60 -10.27
CA PHE A 73 1.39 -6.73 -11.53
C PHE A 73 2.43 -5.62 -11.56
N ILE A 74 3.71 -5.96 -11.59
CA ILE A 74 4.81 -5.02 -11.48
C ILE A 74 5.65 -5.08 -12.75
N LEU A 75 5.84 -3.95 -13.41
CA LEU A 75 6.82 -3.77 -14.48
C LEU A 75 8.19 -3.57 -13.86
N CYS A 76 9.04 -4.59 -13.96
CA CYS A 76 10.39 -4.58 -13.45
C CYS A 76 11.37 -3.88 -14.40
N ARG A 77 12.57 -3.56 -13.89
CA ARG A 77 13.63 -2.88 -14.65
C ARG A 77 14.15 -3.68 -15.86
N ASP A 78 14.00 -4.99 -15.83
CA ASP A 78 14.30 -5.91 -16.94
C ASP A 78 13.20 -5.90 -18.02
N ASN A 79 12.27 -4.94 -17.97
CA ASN A 79 11.12 -4.81 -18.85
C ASN A 79 10.18 -6.03 -18.82
N SER A 80 10.27 -6.85 -17.78
CA SER A 80 9.37 -7.98 -17.55
C SER A 80 8.23 -7.59 -16.61
N ILE A 81 7.05 -8.19 -16.82
CA ILE A 81 5.93 -8.06 -15.90
C ILE A 81 5.96 -9.23 -14.94
N LYS A 82 6.09 -8.95 -13.64
CA LYS A 82 6.04 -9.95 -12.57
C LYS A 82 4.74 -9.84 -11.79
N ILE A 83 4.10 -10.97 -11.56
CA ILE A 83 2.90 -11.07 -10.73
C ILE A 83 3.36 -11.43 -9.31
N ILE A 84 3.27 -10.48 -8.39
CA ILE A 84 3.73 -10.65 -7.01
C ILE A 84 2.52 -10.81 -6.07
N PRO A 85 2.40 -11.94 -5.35
CA PRO A 85 1.38 -12.11 -4.32
C PRO A 85 1.52 -11.06 -3.22
N LYS A 86 0.40 -10.47 -2.79
CA LYS A 86 0.40 -9.56 -1.64
C LYS A 86 0.59 -10.31 -0.33
N PHE A 87 -0.09 -11.44 -0.17
CA PHE A 87 0.06 -12.27 1.03
C PHE A 87 1.51 -12.80 1.14
N GLY A 88 2.09 -12.71 2.34
CA GLY A 88 3.46 -13.17 2.60
C GLY A 88 4.57 -12.25 2.10
N ASN A 89 4.24 -11.05 1.61
CA ASN A 89 5.21 -10.05 1.15
C ASN A 89 5.06 -8.72 1.91
N LEU A 90 6.17 -8.04 2.13
CA LEU A 90 6.25 -6.63 2.52
C LEU A 90 6.76 -5.81 1.35
N PHE A 91 6.10 -4.70 1.08
CA PHE A 91 6.46 -3.79 0.00
C PHE A 91 6.87 -2.44 0.57
N GLU A 92 7.92 -1.83 0.04
CA GLU A 92 8.35 -0.48 0.37
C GLU A 92 8.10 0.45 -0.82
N PHE A 93 7.64 1.66 -0.53
CA PHE A 93 7.50 2.76 -1.48
C PHE A 93 7.82 4.09 -0.80
N GLU A 94 7.91 5.14 -1.59
CA GLU A 94 8.26 6.48 -1.12
C GLU A 94 7.22 7.52 -1.56
N ILE A 95 6.86 8.43 -0.66
CA ILE A 95 6.01 9.60 -0.91
C ILE A 95 6.62 10.76 -0.12
N LEU A 96 6.76 11.95 -0.72
CA LEU A 96 7.31 13.15 -0.05
C LEU A 96 8.69 12.95 0.60
N GLY A 97 9.54 12.07 0.04
CA GLY A 97 10.84 11.74 0.63
C GLY A 97 10.78 10.79 1.85
N CYS A 98 9.58 10.36 2.24
CA CYS A 98 9.36 9.44 3.35
C CYS A 98 9.10 8.02 2.82
N LYS A 99 9.78 7.03 3.44
CA LYS A 99 9.60 5.62 3.12
C LYS A 99 8.46 5.02 3.93
N PHE A 100 7.61 4.26 3.25
CA PHE A 100 6.47 3.57 3.86
C PHE A 100 6.54 2.09 3.56
N THR A 101 6.17 1.28 4.56
CA THR A 101 6.07 -0.18 4.41
C THR A 101 4.62 -0.63 4.36
N LEU A 102 4.27 -1.35 3.31
CA LEU A 102 2.98 -1.96 3.09
C LEU A 102 3.03 -3.45 3.45
N VAL A 103 2.19 -3.85 4.41
CA VAL A 103 1.99 -5.27 4.73
C VAL A 103 1.00 -5.86 3.74
N GLY A 104 1.46 -6.70 2.82
CA GLY A 104 0.61 -7.14 1.72
C GLY A 104 -0.60 -7.97 2.14
N SER A 105 -0.56 -8.71 3.26
CA SER A 105 -1.74 -9.40 3.80
C SER A 105 -2.90 -8.45 4.12
N ASN A 106 -2.61 -7.22 4.55
CA ASN A 106 -3.61 -6.20 4.84
C ASN A 106 -4.22 -5.59 3.55
N MET A 107 -3.57 -5.81 2.41
CA MET A 107 -3.96 -5.27 1.11
C MET A 107 -4.68 -6.30 0.24
N CYS A 108 -5.02 -7.47 0.79
CA CYS A 108 -5.71 -8.57 0.12
C CYS A 108 -7.21 -8.30 -0.17
N TYR A 109 -7.53 -7.08 -0.57
CA TYR A 109 -8.85 -6.60 -0.94
C TYR A 109 -8.78 -5.97 -2.32
N ARG A 110 -9.91 -5.96 -3.04
CA ARG A 110 -9.97 -5.17 -4.26
C ARG A 110 -9.80 -3.69 -3.90
N PRO A 111 -9.10 -2.87 -4.71
CA PRO A 111 -8.88 -1.45 -4.42
C PRO A 111 -10.15 -0.71 -4.00
N GLU A 112 -11.25 -0.95 -4.70
CA GLU A 112 -12.53 -0.27 -4.46
C GLU A 112 -13.14 -0.62 -3.10
N MET A 113 -12.79 -1.80 -2.56
CA MET A 113 -13.29 -2.28 -1.27
C MET A 113 -12.48 -1.73 -0.10
N ARG A 114 -11.27 -1.18 -0.31
CA ARG A 114 -10.38 -0.70 0.77
C ARG A 114 -10.92 0.53 1.50
N THR A 115 -11.82 1.27 0.87
CA THR A 115 -12.49 2.48 1.42
C THR A 115 -13.78 2.15 2.18
N THR A 116 -14.36 0.97 1.97
CA THR A 116 -15.69 0.63 2.51
C THR A 116 -15.61 -0.09 3.86
N LYS A 117 -16.49 0.25 4.81
CA LYS A 117 -16.60 -0.35 6.16
C LYS A 117 -16.96 -1.86 6.19
N HIS A 118 -16.98 -2.55 5.05
CA HIS A 118 -17.44 -3.94 4.92
C HIS A 118 -16.37 -5.01 5.18
N ALA A 119 -15.18 -4.66 5.67
CA ALA A 119 -14.22 -5.64 6.19
C ALA A 119 -14.73 -6.24 7.51
N LYS A 120 -15.83 -7.00 7.46
CA LYS A 120 -16.30 -7.82 8.58
C LYS A 120 -15.23 -8.89 8.85
N ILE A 121 -14.48 -8.72 9.93
CA ILE A 121 -13.67 -9.76 10.55
C ILE A 121 -14.61 -10.95 10.79
N LYS A 122 -14.38 -12.07 10.09
CA LYS A 122 -15.13 -13.30 10.33
C LYS A 122 -14.59 -13.96 11.60
N THR A 123 -15.12 -13.60 12.76
CA THR A 123 -14.88 -14.32 14.00
C THR A 123 -15.59 -15.67 13.91
N LYS A 124 -14.84 -16.77 13.79
CA LYS A 124 -15.41 -18.11 14.00
C LYS A 124 -15.64 -18.28 15.51
N LYS A 125 -16.89 -18.24 15.96
CA LYS A 125 -17.25 -18.79 17.27
C LYS A 125 -17.15 -20.31 17.17
N ASN A 126 -16.13 -20.88 17.82
CA ASN A 126 -16.14 -22.31 18.14
C ASN A 126 -17.09 -22.49 19.32
N ILE A 127 -18.28 -23.03 19.05
CA ILE A 127 -19.16 -23.55 20.09
C ILE A 127 -18.67 -24.97 20.36
N LYS A 128 -18.29 -25.24 21.61
CA LYS A 128 -18.03 -26.60 22.12
C LYS A 128 -19.35 -27.32 22.36
#